data_AF-A0A925UQZ8-F1
#
_entry.id   AF-A0A925UQZ8-F1
#
_cell.length_a   1.000
_cell.length_b   1.000
_cell.length_c   1.000
_cell.angle_alpha   90.00
_cell.angle_beta   90.00
_cell.angle_gamma   90.00
#
_symmetry.space_group_name_H-M   'P 1'
#
loop_
_entity.id
_entity.type
_entity.pdbx_description
1 polymer ?
#
loop_
_entity_poly.entity_id
_entity_poly.type
_entity_poly.pdbx_seq_one_letter_code
_entity_poly.pdbx_strand_id
1 'polypeptide(L)'
;MNINWVAVVIATLAFFMLGGIWFTVIFSKAYAFALGKENAPKEKPALFFLLGPLVGDFVTVIALDILIYAFHIQSISDAIIYIIRPWTEMWRVFFYPKGL
;
A
#
# COMPACT_ATOMS: atom_id res chain seq x y z
N MET A 1 -3.53 -22.29 -9.30
CA MET A 1 -3.79 -20.89 -8.91
C MET A 1 -5.22 -20.53 -9.30
N ASN A 2 -6.13 -20.38 -8.33
CA ASN A 2 -7.50 -19.92 -8.56
C ASN A 2 -7.62 -18.57 -7.86
N ILE A 3 -7.64 -17.49 -8.66
CA ILE A 3 -7.71 -16.13 -8.13
C ILE A 3 -9.17 -15.85 -7.77
N ASN A 4 -9.41 -15.53 -6.51
CA ASN A 4 -10.71 -15.03 -6.09
C ASN A 4 -10.84 -13.57 -6.53
N TRP A 5 -11.42 -13.36 -7.71
CA TRP A 5 -11.61 -12.03 -8.29
C TRP A 5 -12.43 -11.07 -7.40
N VAL A 6 -13.36 -11.60 -6.60
CA VAL A 6 -14.11 -10.78 -5.62
C VAL A 6 -13.18 -10.27 -4.54
N ALA A 7 -12.31 -11.13 -4.00
CA ALA A 7 -11.32 -10.73 -3.01
C ALA A 7 -10.33 -9.69 -3.58
N VAL A 8 -9.90 -9.85 -4.83
CA VAL A 8 -9.01 -8.89 -5.51
C VAL A 8 -9.67 -7.51 -5.62
N VAL A 9 -10.92 -7.44 -6.08
CA VAL A 9 -11.64 -6.16 -6.19
C VAL A 9 -11.83 -5.51 -4.83
N ILE A 10 -12.25 -6.27 -3.82
CA ILE A 10 -12.45 -5.75 -2.45
C ILE A 10 -11.14 -5.24 -1.86
N ALA A 11 -10.06 -6.01 -1.99
CA ALA A 11 -8.74 -5.59 -1.49
C ALA A 11 -8.25 -4.34 -2.21
N THR A 12 -8.40 -4.26 -3.54
CA THR A 12 -8.01 -3.10 -4.33
C THR A 12 -8.73 -1.84 -3.86
N LEU A 13 -10.05 -1.93 -3.67
CA LEU A 13 -10.85 -0.81 -3.18
C LEU A 13 -10.48 -0.43 -1.74
N ALA A 14 -10.20 -1.40 -0.87
CA ALA A 14 -9.78 -1.14 0.49
C ALA A 14 -8.41 -0.42 0.54
N PHE A 15 -7.43 -0.87 -0.24
CA PHE A 15 -6.12 -0.22 -0.36
C PHE A 15 -6.24 1.19 -0.94
N PHE A 16 -7.05 1.37 -1.98
CA PHE A 16 -7.30 2.66 -2.60
C PHE A 16 -7.94 3.65 -1.62
N MET A 17 -8.97 3.22 -0.88
CA MET A 17 -9.60 4.06 0.14
C MET A 17 -8.63 4.38 1.28
N LEU A 18 -7.83 3.41 1.72
CA LEU A 18 -6.84 3.61 2.78
C LEU A 18 -5.78 4.63 2.37
N GLY A 19 -5.24 4.51 1.15
CA GLY A 19 -4.33 5.50 0.57
C GLY A 19 -4.97 6.88 0.47
N GLY A 20 -6.21 6.93 -0.04
CA GLY A 20 -7.00 8.15 -0.08
C GLY A 20 -7.13 8.82 1.29
N ILE A 21 -7.55 8.07 2.32
CA ILE A 21 -7.68 8.58 3.69
C ILE A 21 -6.31 9.03 4.24
N TRP A 22 -5.27 8.25 4.02
CA TRP A 22 -3.92 8.56 4.49
C TRP A 22 -3.41 9.90 3.92
N PHE A 23 -3.49 10.08 2.60
CA PHE A 23 -2.95 11.27 1.94
C PHE A 23 -3.88 12.49 2.00
N THR A 24 -5.20 12.29 2.09
CA THR A 24 -6.18 13.40 2.03
C THR A 24 -6.77 13.81 3.36
N VAL A 25 -6.73 12.94 4.38
CA VAL A 25 -7.26 13.22 5.72
C VAL A 25 -6.12 13.35 6.71
N ILE A 26 -5.34 12.28 6.89
CA ILE A 26 -4.33 12.19 7.96
C ILE A 26 -3.13 13.10 7.65
N PHE A 27 -2.55 12.97 6.44
CA PHE A 27 -1.36 13.70 6.01
C PHE A 27 -1.65 14.75 4.93
N SER A 28 -2.88 15.26 4.90
CA SER A 28 -3.35 16.26 3.92
C SER A 28 -2.42 17.46 3.75
N LYS A 29 -1.95 18.04 4.86
CA LYS A 29 -1.05 19.20 4.85
C LYS A 29 0.33 18.87 4.28
N ALA A 30 0.92 17.75 4.70
CA ALA A 30 2.22 17.31 4.24
C ALA A 30 2.17 16.93 2.74
N TYR A 31 1.08 16.29 2.32
CA TYR A 31 0.84 15.96 0.92
C TYR A 31 0.65 17.22 0.06
N ALA A 32 -0.11 18.21 0.53
CA ALA A 32 -0.27 19.49 -0.16
C ALA A 32 1.05 20.26 -0.28
N PHE A 33 1.87 20.26 0.78
CA PHE A 33 3.22 20.84 0.77
C PHE A 33 4.14 20.13 -0.22
N ALA A 34 4.17 18.79 -0.22
CA ALA A 34 5.00 18.01 -1.15
C ALA A 34 4.60 18.22 -2.63
N LEU A 35 3.32 18.53 -2.88
CA LEU A 35 2.83 18.89 -4.21
C LEU A 35 3.02 20.37 -4.57
N GLY A 36 3.53 21.21 -3.65
CA GLY A 36 3.61 22.66 -3.81
C GLY A 36 2.24 23.33 -3.96
N LYS A 37 1.17 22.68 -3.49
CA LYS A 37 -0.24 23.12 -3.61
C LYS A 37 -0.81 23.66 -2.30
N GLU A 38 0.03 24.02 -1.34
CA GLU A 38 -0.39 24.52 -0.01
C GLU A 38 -1.33 25.74 -0.05
N ASN A 39 -1.24 26.57 -1.09
CA ASN A 39 -2.09 27.76 -1.29
C ASN A 39 -3.04 27.63 -2.48
N ALA A 40 -3.10 26.45 -3.11
CA ALA A 40 -3.98 26.25 -4.26
C ALA A 40 -5.45 26.19 -3.80
N PRO A 41 -6.39 26.76 -4.57
CA PRO A 41 -7.81 26.59 -4.30
C PRO A 41 -8.18 25.10 -4.31
N LYS A 42 -9.18 24.72 -3.50
CA LYS A 42 -9.72 23.36 -3.45
C LYS A 42 -10.34 22.99 -4.80
N GLU A 43 -9.52 22.49 -5.70
CA GLU A 43 -9.96 21.91 -6.97
C GLU A 43 -10.41 20.47 -6.74
N LYS A 44 -11.48 20.08 -7.41
CA LYS A 44 -11.86 18.67 -7.48
C LYS A 44 -10.74 17.94 -8.24
N PRO A 45 -10.14 16.88 -7.67
CA PRO A 45 -9.14 16.12 -8.39
C PRO A 45 -9.78 15.55 -9.66
N ALA A 46 -9.10 15.73 -10.79
CA ALA A 46 -9.57 15.16 -12.04
C ALA A 46 -9.63 13.64 -11.89
N LEU A 47 -10.67 13.00 -12.43
CA LEU A 47 -10.89 11.56 -12.28
C LEU A 47 -9.68 10.72 -12.72
N PHE A 48 -8.92 11.20 -13.72
CA PHE A 48 -7.69 10.59 -14.18
C PHE A 48 -6.59 10.50 -13.09
N PHE A 49 -6.51 11.48 -12.17
CA PHE A 49 -5.58 11.43 -11.04
C PHE A 49 -5.95 10.35 -10.01
N LEU A 50 -7.21 9.89 -9.98
CA LEU A 50 -7.64 8.77 -9.13
C LEU A 50 -7.42 7.42 -9.82
N LEU A 51 -7.47 7.39 -11.16
CA LEU A 51 -7.26 6.16 -11.93
C LEU A 51 -5.83 5.63 -11.80
N GLY A 52 -4.83 6.51 -11.73
CA GLY A 52 -3.43 6.12 -11.55
C GLY A 52 -3.22 5.25 -10.30
N PRO A 53 -3.54 5.76 -9.10
CA PRO A 53 -3.46 4.98 -7.86
C PRO A 53 -4.33 3.72 -7.89
N LEU A 54 -5.56 3.78 -8.44
CA LEU A 54 -6.45 2.62 -8.50
C LEU A 54 -5.86 1.47 -9.31
N VAL A 55 -5.26 1.77 -10.48
CA VAL A 55 -4.58 0.75 -11.31
C VAL A 55 -3.31 0.26 -10.62
N GLY A 56 -2.56 1.14 -9.96
CA GLY A 56 -1.41 0.77 -9.15
C GLY A 56 -1.77 -0.22 -8.05
N ASP A 57 -2.80 0.09 -7.27
CA ASP A 57 -3.31 -0.76 -6.18
C ASP A 57 -3.80 -2.11 -6.72
N PHE A 58 -4.45 -2.12 -7.89
CA PHE A 58 -4.89 -3.36 -8.52
C PHE A 58 -3.70 -4.27 -8.88
N VAL A 59 -2.66 -3.70 -9.47
CA VAL A 59 -1.41 -4.43 -9.77
C VAL A 59 -0.74 -4.92 -8.49
N THR A 60 -0.71 -4.10 -7.44
CA THR A 60 -0.18 -4.47 -6.12
C THR A 60 -0.95 -5.65 -5.52
N VAL A 61 -2.28 -5.64 -5.56
CA VAL A 61 -3.10 -6.73 -5.03
C VAL A 61 -2.88 -8.03 -5.80
N ILE A 62 -2.76 -7.97 -7.13
CA ILE A 62 -2.41 -9.15 -7.94
C ILE A 62 -1.03 -9.69 -7.55
N ALA A 63 -0.04 -8.82 -7.39
CA ALA A 63 1.30 -9.21 -6.97
C ALA A 63 1.29 -9.86 -5.58
N LEU A 64 0.51 -9.33 -4.64
CA LEU A 64 0.33 -9.90 -3.30
C LEU A 64 -0.36 -11.28 -3.37
N ASP A 65 -1.38 -11.45 -4.20
CA ASP A 65 -2.06 -12.75 -4.37
C ASP A 65 -1.11 -13.82 -4.92
N ILE A 66 -0.30 -13.46 -5.92
CA ILE A 66 0.78 -14.32 -6.45
C ILE A 66 1.78 -14.68 -5.34
N LEU A 67 2.16 -13.72 -4.50
CA LEU A 67 3.11 -13.92 -3.41
C LEU A 67 2.56 -14.86 -2.33
N ILE A 68 1.29 -14.66 -1.94
CA ILE A 68 0.56 -15.50 -0.98
C ILE A 68 0.46 -16.94 -1.49
N TYR A 69 0.14 -17.11 -2.78
CA TYR A 69 0.10 -18.41 -3.43
C TYR A 69 1.47 -19.07 -3.46
N ALA A 70 2.52 -18.34 -3.84
CA ALA A 70 3.89 -18.85 -3.94
C ALA A 70 4.47 -19.28 -2.58
N PHE A 71 4.13 -18.57 -1.50
CA PHE A 71 4.58 -18.91 -0.14
C PHE A 71 3.64 -19.84 0.62
N HIS A 72 2.58 -20.34 -0.01
CA HIS A 72 1.59 -21.22 0.62
C HIS A 72 1.06 -20.66 1.95
N ILE A 73 0.79 -19.37 2.01
CA ILE A 73 0.27 -18.72 3.23
C ILE A 73 -1.21 -19.14 3.39
N GLN A 74 -1.48 -20.02 4.36
CA GLN A 74 -2.83 -20.57 4.60
C GLN A 74 -3.56 -19.91 5.78
N SER A 75 -2.85 -19.10 6.58
CA SER A 75 -3.42 -18.45 7.75
C SER A 75 -3.01 -16.98 7.86
N ILE A 76 -3.85 -16.17 8.53
CA ILE A 76 -3.56 -14.76 8.81
C ILE A 76 -2.31 -14.64 9.70
N SER A 77 -2.10 -15.58 10.63
CA SER A 77 -0.89 -15.62 11.46
C SER A 77 0.38 -15.78 10.63
N ASP A 78 0.35 -16.65 9.61
CA ASP A 78 1.49 -16.83 8.72
C ASP A 78 1.73 -15.56 7.90
N ALA A 79 0.68 -14.96 7.37
CA ALA A 79 0.76 -13.70 6.63
C ALA A 79 1.43 -12.59 7.45
N ILE A 80 1.01 -12.43 8.70
CA ILE A 80 1.57 -11.43 9.62
C ILE A 80 3.06 -11.70 9.88
N ILE A 81 3.45 -12.95 10.13
CA ILE A 81 4.86 -13.32 10.37
C ILE A 81 5.71 -13.03 9.12
N TYR A 82 5.21 -13.38 7.94
CA TYR A 82 5.91 -13.13 6.67
C TYR A 82 6.07 -11.63 6.37
N ILE A 83 5.12 -10.78 6.76
CA ILE A 83 5.20 -9.33 6.57
C ILE A 83 6.13 -8.69 7.61
N ILE A 84 6.02 -9.07 8.89
CA ILE A 84 6.77 -8.42 9.98
C ILE A 84 8.25 -8.83 9.97
N ARG A 85 8.56 -10.09 9.67
CA ARG A 85 9.93 -10.62 9.76
C ARG A 85 10.92 -9.82 8.90
N PRO A 86 10.68 -9.54 7.60
CA PRO A 86 11.56 -8.71 6.78
C PRO A 86 11.78 -7.32 7.35
N TRP A 87 10.75 -6.70 7.92
CA TRP A 87 10.87 -5.40 8.56
C TRP A 87 11.84 -5.47 9.73
N THR A 88 11.72 -6.46 10.62
CA THR A 88 12.64 -6.60 11.77
C THR A 88 14.10 -6.81 11.37
N GLU A 89 14.35 -7.48 10.26
CA GLU A 89 15.69 -7.67 9.69
C GLU A 89 16.20 -6.37 9.06
N MET A 90 15.34 -5.66 8.33
CA MET A 90 15.65 -4.35 7.75
C MET A 90 15.99 -3.33 8.85
N TRP A 91 15.20 -3.22 9.92
CA TRP A 91 15.52 -2.36 11.06
C TRP A 91 16.86 -2.74 11.69
N ARG A 92 17.18 -4.05 11.80
CA ARG A 92 18.49 -4.49 12.28
C ARG A 92 19.62 -4.05 11.37
N VAL A 93 19.48 -4.16 10.05
CA VAL A 93 20.52 -3.74 9.09
C VAL A 93 20.72 -2.22 9.11
N PHE A 94 19.64 -1.42 9.18
CA PHE A 94 19.72 0.03 9.15
C PHE A 94 20.13 0.67 10.47
N PHE A 95 19.67 0.14 11.62
CA PHE A 95 19.89 0.75 12.93
C PHE A 95 20.91 0.01 13.80
N TYR A 96 21.23 -1.24 13.48
CA TYR A 96 22.25 -2.02 14.17
C TYR A 96 23.20 -2.71 13.17
N PRO A 97 23.89 -1.94 12.31
CA PRO A 97 24.87 -2.51 11.41
C PRO A 97 25.90 -3.27 12.24
N LYS A 98 26.04 -4.58 12.00
CA LYS A 98 27.11 -5.36 12.60
C LYS A 98 28.44 -4.83 12.04
N GLY A 99 29.14 -4.00 12.80
CA GLY A 99 30.52 -3.58 12.51
C GLY A 99 30.79 -2.09 12.64
N LEU A 100 30.84 -1.60 13.88
CA LEU A 100 31.93 -0.76 14.40
C LEU A 100 32.22 -1.22 15.83
#